data_AF-A0A9D5BU77-F1
#
_entry.id   AF-A0A9D5BU77-F1
#
_cell.length_a   1.000
_cell.length_b   1.000
_cell.length_c   1.000
_cell.angle_alpha   90.00
_cell.angle_beta   90.00
_cell.angle_gamma   90.00
#
_symmetry.space_group_name_H-M   'P 1'
#
loop_
_entity.id
_entity.type
_entity.pdbx_description
1 polymer ?
#
loop_
_entity_poly.entity_id
_entity_poly.type
_entity_poly.pdbx_seq_one_letter_code
_entity_poly.pdbx_strand_id
1 'polypeptide(L)'
;MAAREEERGKAKRKKTMGKEMDGMWPRIKAKKDLQINRLKGTHLFTVPNFLTAAEAKAFVEAAEAIGFVHQGSQGPAKGEAYRDNDRISVSDPVLAESIWESGLKRIFDDIELRGKVAVGLNPNIRFYRYKVGQRFGRHIDESVNLGEGRRTQYTLLIYLTGDSCSKMSIGLDKNQDSSAQSLVGGETVFYDQRRIVAEVAPVVGMALLHIHGEKCMLHEALAVTKNVKYILRSDVVFA
;
A
#
# COMPACT_ATOMS: atom_id res chain seq x y z
N MET A 1 -31.24 22.65 -13.63
CA MET A 1 -31.93 21.67 -12.75
C MET A 1 -31.23 20.30 -12.80
N ALA A 2 -31.09 19.68 -13.97
CA ALA A 2 -30.50 18.34 -14.14
C ALA A 2 -29.08 18.13 -13.53
N ALA A 3 -28.16 19.08 -13.69
CA ALA A 3 -26.79 18.95 -13.15
C ALA A 3 -26.73 18.88 -11.61
N ARG A 4 -27.66 19.56 -10.91
CA ARG A 4 -27.75 19.54 -9.44
C ARG A 4 -28.36 18.25 -8.91
N GLU A 5 -29.21 17.58 -9.70
CA GLU A 5 -29.77 16.27 -9.34
C GLU A 5 -28.77 15.14 -9.55
N GLU A 6 -27.92 15.23 -10.58
CA GLU A 6 -26.85 14.26 -10.82
C GLU A 6 -25.75 14.31 -9.73
N GLU A 7 -25.33 15.51 -9.29
CA GLU A 7 -24.42 15.66 -8.15
C GLU A 7 -25.01 15.14 -6.84
N ARG A 8 -26.30 15.42 -6.58
CA ARG A 8 -27.00 14.89 -5.40
C ARG A 8 -27.11 13.37 -5.45
N GLY A 9 -27.32 12.77 -6.62
CA GLY A 9 -27.32 11.32 -6.82
C GLY A 9 -25.95 10.67 -6.54
N LYS A 10 -24.86 11.29 -7.01
CA LYS A 10 -23.48 10.85 -6.73
C LYS A 10 -23.13 10.98 -5.25
N ALA A 11 -23.47 12.10 -4.62
CA ALA A 11 -23.26 12.32 -3.19
C ALA A 11 -24.07 11.34 -2.32
N LYS A 12 -25.32 11.05 -2.69
CA LYS A 12 -26.18 10.10 -1.99
C LYS A 12 -25.65 8.66 -2.13
N ARG A 13 -25.24 8.23 -3.32
CA ARG A 13 -24.57 6.92 -3.54
C ARG A 13 -23.27 6.79 -2.74
N LYS A 14 -22.44 7.83 -2.71
CA LYS A 14 -21.19 7.87 -1.92
C LYS A 14 -21.44 7.78 -0.42
N LYS A 15 -22.54 8.40 0.05
CA LYS A 15 -22.97 8.37 1.45
C LYS A 15 -23.62 7.04 1.86
N THR A 16 -24.31 6.37 0.94
CA THR A 16 -24.87 5.02 1.19
C THR A 16 -23.77 3.96 1.21
N MET A 17 -22.82 3.98 0.26
CA MET A 17 -21.64 3.10 0.29
C MET A 17 -20.80 3.32 1.55
N GLY A 18 -20.55 4.58 1.94
CA GLY A 18 -19.82 4.89 3.17
C GLY A 18 -20.50 4.43 4.46
N LYS A 19 -21.82 4.15 4.42
CA LYS A 19 -22.57 3.62 5.56
C LYS A 19 -22.67 2.09 5.56
N GLU A 20 -22.55 1.44 4.40
CA GLU A 20 -22.46 -0.03 4.26
C GLU A 20 -21.06 -0.58 4.57
N MET A 21 -20.02 0.25 4.50
CA MET A 21 -18.63 -0.15 4.76
C MET A 21 -18.20 -0.01 6.24
N ASP A 22 -19.06 0.55 7.11
CA ASP A 22 -18.77 0.71 8.53
C ASP A 22 -18.65 -0.68 9.19
N GLY A 23 -17.45 -1.01 9.68
CA GLY A 23 -17.12 -2.32 10.26
C GLY A 23 -16.65 -3.41 9.29
N MET A 24 -16.49 -3.11 7.99
CA MET A 24 -15.99 -4.09 7.01
C MET A 24 -14.50 -4.41 7.18
N TRP A 25 -13.72 -3.43 7.64
CA TRP A 25 -12.27 -3.55 7.81
C TRP A 25 -11.88 -3.73 9.28
N PRO A 26 -10.82 -4.50 9.57
CA PRO A 26 -10.32 -4.63 10.93
C PRO A 26 -9.78 -3.30 11.46
N ARG A 27 -9.88 -3.11 12.78
CA ARG A 27 -9.37 -1.91 13.44
C ARG A 27 -7.85 -1.92 13.49
N ILE A 28 -7.26 -0.74 13.27
CA ILE A 28 -5.82 -0.51 13.41
C ILE A 28 -5.58 0.15 14.77
N LYS A 29 -4.73 -0.44 15.60
CA LYS A 29 -4.28 0.20 16.85
C LYS A 29 -3.27 1.29 16.50
N ALA A 30 -3.27 2.40 17.22
CA ALA A 30 -2.25 3.44 17.05
C ALA A 30 -0.90 3.00 17.63
N LYS A 31 0.19 3.33 16.92
CA LYS A 31 1.58 3.05 17.30
C LYS A 31 2.25 4.38 17.61
N LYS A 32 2.97 4.46 18.72
CA LYS A 32 3.65 5.69 19.16
C LYS A 32 5.11 5.76 18.70
N ASP A 33 5.74 4.60 18.51
CA ASP A 33 7.19 4.48 18.37
C ASP A 33 7.61 3.95 16.99
N LEU A 34 6.83 4.26 15.95
CA LEU A 34 7.16 3.87 14.58
C LEU A 34 8.49 4.50 14.16
N GLN A 35 9.40 3.66 13.66
CA GLN A 35 10.72 4.09 13.22
C GLN A 35 10.83 4.08 11.70
N ILE A 36 11.46 5.12 11.16
CA ILE A 36 11.73 5.24 9.73
C ILE A 36 13.10 4.62 9.43
N ASN A 37 13.15 3.67 8.52
CA ASN A 37 14.38 3.21 7.89
C ASN A 37 14.51 3.82 6.49
N ARG A 38 15.41 4.79 6.32
CA ARG A 38 15.58 5.55 5.08
C ARG A 38 16.46 4.79 4.10
N LEU A 39 15.92 4.46 2.93
CA LEU A 39 16.67 3.79 1.85
C LEU A 39 17.25 4.82 0.86
N LYS A 40 16.52 5.91 0.58
CA LYS A 40 17.00 7.04 -0.23
C LYS A 40 16.42 8.36 0.30
N GLY A 41 17.04 8.92 1.34
CA GLY A 41 16.64 10.20 1.94
C GLY A 41 15.17 10.21 2.39
N THR A 42 14.39 11.18 1.91
CA THR A 42 12.93 11.21 2.09
C THR A 42 12.18 10.55 0.93
N HIS A 43 12.82 10.28 -0.20
CA HIS A 43 12.16 9.78 -1.41
C HIS A 43 11.78 8.30 -1.35
N LEU A 44 12.41 7.53 -0.48
CA LEU A 44 12.16 6.10 -0.28
C LEU A 44 12.56 5.66 1.12
N PHE A 45 11.62 5.12 1.86
CA PHE A 45 11.84 4.63 3.22
C PHE A 45 10.82 3.56 3.60
N THR A 46 11.19 2.73 4.56
CA THR A 46 10.30 1.72 5.15
C THR A 46 9.99 2.05 6.59
N VAL A 47 8.84 1.60 7.08
CA VAL A 47 8.40 1.71 8.46
C VAL A 47 8.09 0.29 8.95
N PRO A 48 9.04 -0.38 9.61
CA PRO A 48 8.81 -1.70 10.20
C PRO A 48 7.69 -1.65 11.25
N ASN A 49 7.00 -2.77 11.44
CA ASN A 49 5.96 -2.95 12.46
C ASN A 49 4.82 -1.91 12.38
N PHE A 50 4.50 -1.42 11.18
CA PHE A 50 3.40 -0.49 10.94
C PHE A 50 2.04 -1.14 11.28
N LEU A 51 1.85 -2.38 10.84
CA LEU A 51 0.82 -3.27 11.35
C LEU A 51 1.47 -4.43 12.12
N THR A 52 0.75 -4.96 13.09
CA THR A 52 1.06 -6.27 13.67
C THR A 52 0.71 -7.39 12.69
N ALA A 53 1.32 -8.56 12.85
CA ALA A 53 0.96 -9.74 12.04
C ALA A 53 -0.54 -10.11 12.17
N ALA A 54 -1.13 -9.91 13.35
CA ALA A 54 -2.55 -10.15 13.59
C ALA A 54 -3.45 -9.16 12.82
N GLU A 55 -3.12 -7.86 12.84
CA GLU A 55 -3.83 -6.85 12.04
C GLU A 55 -3.70 -7.15 10.55
N ALA A 56 -2.49 -7.47 10.08
CA ALA A 56 -2.24 -7.81 8.68
C ALA A 56 -3.04 -9.04 8.23
N LYS A 57 -3.07 -10.10 9.03
CA LYS A 57 -3.88 -11.30 8.79
C LYS A 57 -5.38 -10.97 8.71
N ALA A 58 -5.89 -10.17 9.63
CA ALA A 58 -7.29 -9.76 9.61
C ALA A 58 -7.65 -8.96 8.34
N PHE A 59 -6.74 -8.13 7.83
CA PHE A 59 -6.95 -7.43 6.55
C PHE A 59 -6.98 -8.39 5.36
N VAL A 60 -6.11 -9.41 5.36
CA VAL A 60 -6.13 -10.45 4.32
C VAL A 60 -7.46 -11.20 4.33
N GLU A 61 -7.93 -11.63 5.51
CA GLU A 61 -9.21 -12.34 5.66
C GLU A 61 -10.40 -11.48 5.18
N ALA A 62 -10.45 -10.20 5.58
CA ALA A 62 -11.49 -9.27 5.13
C ALA A 62 -11.44 -9.05 3.60
N ALA A 63 -10.24 -8.87 3.03
CA ALA A 63 -10.08 -8.69 1.59
C ALA A 63 -10.48 -9.95 0.79
N GLU A 64 -10.12 -11.14 1.26
CA GLU A 64 -10.57 -12.40 0.64
C GLU A 64 -12.09 -12.56 0.69
N ALA A 65 -12.72 -12.20 1.81
CA ALA A 65 -14.18 -12.25 1.96
C ALA A 65 -14.92 -11.29 1.00
N ILE A 66 -14.33 -10.12 0.70
CA ILE A 66 -14.86 -9.18 -0.31
C ILE A 66 -14.70 -9.74 -1.73
N GLY A 67 -13.61 -10.44 -1.98
CA GLY A 67 -13.30 -11.06 -3.27
C GLY A 67 -12.47 -10.16 -4.19
N PHE A 68 -11.37 -10.70 -4.71
CA PHE A 68 -10.51 -10.00 -5.66
C PHE A 68 -10.93 -10.21 -7.10
N VAL A 69 -10.77 -9.16 -7.91
CA VAL A 69 -10.95 -9.23 -9.37
C VAL A 69 -9.58 -9.24 -10.05
N HIS A 70 -9.37 -10.22 -10.92
CA HIS A 70 -8.13 -10.32 -11.69
C HIS A 70 -7.93 -9.10 -12.62
N GLN A 71 -6.71 -8.58 -12.63
CA GLN A 71 -6.26 -7.45 -13.45
C GLN A 71 -5.02 -7.90 -14.23
N GLY A 72 -5.27 -8.54 -15.36
CA GLY A 72 -4.25 -8.90 -16.33
C GLY A 72 -4.23 -7.90 -17.48
N SER A 73 -3.05 -7.38 -17.82
CA SER A 73 -2.82 -6.76 -19.12
C SER A 73 -2.53 -7.86 -20.14
N GLN A 74 -3.10 -7.80 -21.36
CA GLN A 74 -2.72 -8.70 -22.47
C GLN A 74 -1.28 -8.47 -22.99
N GLY A 75 -0.51 -7.64 -22.28
CA GLY A 75 0.76 -7.05 -22.64
C GLY A 75 0.74 -5.57 -22.23
N PRO A 76 1.89 -4.92 -22.05
CA PRO A 76 1.92 -3.47 -21.93
C PRO A 76 1.31 -2.89 -23.21
N ALA A 77 0.11 -2.28 -23.14
CA ALA A 77 -0.31 -1.37 -24.20
C ALA A 77 0.80 -0.33 -24.38
N LYS A 78 0.96 0.27 -25.57
CA LYS A 78 2.06 1.20 -25.83
C LYS A 78 2.06 2.33 -24.77
N GLY A 79 3.02 2.30 -23.85
CA GLY A 79 3.15 3.26 -22.74
C GLY A 79 2.64 2.78 -21.37
N GLU A 80 2.01 1.61 -21.27
CA GLU A 80 1.59 1.00 -20.01
C GLU A 80 2.60 -0.05 -19.55
N ALA A 81 2.70 -0.29 -18.24
CA ALA A 81 3.52 -1.38 -17.72
C ALA A 81 2.72 -2.69 -17.66
N TYR A 82 3.40 -3.80 -17.92
CA TYR A 82 2.81 -5.14 -17.78
C TYR A 82 2.28 -5.33 -16.35
N ARG A 83 1.01 -5.70 -16.22
CA ARG A 83 0.36 -5.96 -14.93
C ARG A 83 -0.30 -7.32 -14.93
N ASP A 84 -0.02 -8.08 -13.89
CA ASP A 84 -0.70 -9.32 -13.57
C ASP A 84 -0.85 -9.41 -12.06
N ASN A 85 -2.04 -9.12 -11.56
CA ASN A 85 -2.41 -9.27 -10.15
C ASN A 85 -3.92 -9.32 -9.99
N ASP A 86 -4.41 -9.73 -8.81
CA ASP A 86 -5.80 -9.53 -8.44
C ASP A 86 -5.94 -8.27 -7.58
N ARG A 87 -7.05 -7.54 -7.73
CA ARG A 87 -7.24 -6.23 -7.10
C ARG A 87 -8.64 -6.04 -6.52
N ILE A 88 -8.69 -5.39 -5.36
CA ILE A 88 -9.86 -4.69 -4.83
C ILE A 88 -9.56 -3.19 -4.87
N SER A 89 -10.54 -2.36 -5.22
CA SER A 89 -10.43 -0.90 -5.17
C SER A 89 -11.69 -0.34 -4.53
N VAL A 90 -11.55 0.36 -3.41
CA VAL A 90 -12.67 0.94 -2.68
C VAL A 90 -12.36 2.40 -2.36
N SER A 91 -13.41 3.23 -2.29
CA SER A 91 -13.30 4.59 -1.76
C SER A 91 -13.77 4.58 -0.31
N ASP A 92 -12.83 4.59 0.63
CA ASP A 92 -13.10 4.49 2.07
C ASP A 92 -12.35 5.57 2.85
N PRO A 93 -13.00 6.72 3.12
CA PRO A 93 -12.38 7.79 3.89
C PRO A 93 -12.13 7.41 5.37
N VAL A 94 -12.93 6.50 5.94
CA VAL A 94 -12.82 6.11 7.36
C VAL A 94 -11.60 5.23 7.56
N LEU A 95 -11.38 4.25 6.67
CA LEU A 95 -10.16 3.45 6.70
C LEU A 95 -8.92 4.32 6.39
N ALA A 96 -9.02 5.25 5.45
CA ALA A 96 -7.92 6.16 5.12
C ALA A 96 -7.50 7.01 6.34
N GLU A 97 -8.48 7.57 7.05
CA GLU A 97 -8.24 8.31 8.30
C GLU A 97 -7.69 7.39 9.41
N SER A 98 -8.21 6.18 9.55
CA SER A 98 -7.74 5.20 10.53
C SER A 98 -6.26 4.81 10.31
N ILE A 99 -5.85 4.61 9.05
CA ILE A 99 -4.44 4.36 8.71
C ILE A 99 -3.59 5.61 8.98
N TRP A 100 -4.08 6.80 8.63
CA TRP A 100 -3.37 8.06 8.86
C TRP A 100 -3.08 8.31 10.35
N GLU A 101 -4.10 8.16 11.19
CA GLU A 101 -4.01 8.38 12.64
C GLU A 101 -3.36 7.20 13.39
N SER A 102 -3.05 6.09 12.71
CA SER A 102 -2.37 4.94 13.32
C SER A 102 -0.92 5.20 13.77
N GLY A 103 -0.38 6.39 13.47
CA GLY A 103 1.01 6.78 13.70
C GLY A 103 1.70 7.29 12.43
N LEU A 104 1.10 7.06 11.25
CA LEU A 104 1.63 7.54 9.97
C LEU A 104 1.73 9.06 9.91
N LYS A 105 0.75 9.77 10.48
CA LYS A 105 0.76 11.25 10.56
C LYS A 105 2.07 11.79 11.12
N ARG A 106 2.54 11.23 12.25
CA ARG A 106 3.77 11.65 12.94
C ARG A 106 5.03 11.46 12.11
N ILE A 107 5.04 10.45 11.23
CA ILE A 107 6.16 10.19 10.31
C ILE A 107 6.33 11.33 9.30
N PHE A 108 5.26 12.06 9.01
CA PHE A 108 5.23 13.15 8.06
C PHE A 108 5.31 14.55 8.70
N ASP A 109 5.37 14.67 10.03
CA ASP A 109 5.46 15.96 10.72
C ASP A 109 6.67 16.78 10.24
N ASP A 110 7.80 16.11 9.96
CA ASP A 110 9.05 16.74 9.50
C ASP A 110 9.28 16.63 7.98
N ILE A 111 8.25 16.30 7.19
CA ILE A 111 8.37 16.14 5.74
C ILE A 111 7.56 17.23 5.02
N GLU A 112 8.27 18.24 4.54
CA GLU A 112 7.72 19.29 3.70
C GLU A 112 8.19 19.13 2.24
N LEU A 113 7.26 19.30 1.29
CA LEU A 113 7.55 19.25 -0.14
C LEU A 113 7.06 20.52 -0.83
N ARG A 114 7.98 21.36 -1.32
CA ARG A 114 7.67 22.60 -2.06
C ARG A 114 6.68 23.50 -1.29
N GLY A 115 6.85 23.70 0.01
CA GLY A 115 5.95 24.55 0.81
C GLY A 115 4.66 23.87 1.27
N LYS A 116 4.48 22.56 1.00
CA LYS A 116 3.28 21.80 1.34
C LYS A 116 3.60 20.71 2.35
N VAL A 117 2.63 20.43 3.22
CA VAL A 117 2.72 19.39 4.26
C VAL A 117 1.72 18.28 3.97
N ALA A 118 1.97 17.09 4.53
CA ALA A 118 1.02 15.98 4.43
C ALA A 118 -0.23 16.26 5.28
N VAL A 119 -1.41 16.02 4.72
CA VAL A 119 -2.71 16.31 5.36
C VAL A 119 -3.60 15.08 5.52
N GLY A 120 -3.17 13.92 5.04
CA GLY A 120 -3.96 12.69 5.11
C GLY A 120 -3.61 11.69 4.02
N LEU A 121 -4.49 10.70 3.85
CA LEU A 121 -4.41 9.69 2.80
C LEU A 121 -5.50 9.87 1.75
N ASN A 122 -5.22 9.39 0.55
CA ASN A 122 -6.20 9.28 -0.53
C ASN A 122 -7.27 8.25 -0.12
N PRO A 123 -8.57 8.61 -0.10
CA PRO A 123 -9.65 7.68 0.23
C PRO A 123 -9.75 6.48 -0.72
N ASN A 124 -9.18 6.55 -1.91
CA ASN A 124 -9.09 5.40 -2.81
C ASN A 124 -8.03 4.41 -2.30
N ILE A 125 -8.48 3.38 -1.60
CA ILE A 125 -7.66 2.30 -1.05
C ILE A 125 -7.75 1.08 -1.97
N ARG A 126 -6.60 0.45 -2.21
CA ARG A 126 -6.50 -0.75 -3.04
C ARG A 126 -5.89 -1.89 -2.26
N PHE A 127 -6.41 -3.09 -2.48
CA PHE A 127 -5.74 -4.31 -2.05
C PHE A 127 -5.27 -5.06 -3.28
N TYR A 128 -4.04 -5.56 -3.23
CA TYR A 128 -3.45 -6.37 -4.28
C TYR A 128 -3.15 -7.75 -3.75
N ARG A 129 -3.43 -8.76 -4.58
CA ARG A 129 -3.04 -10.16 -4.37
C ARG A 129 -2.22 -10.62 -5.56
N TYR A 130 -1.05 -11.18 -5.29
CA TYR A 130 -0.18 -11.80 -6.30
C TYR A 130 0.04 -13.26 -5.94
N LYS A 131 -0.43 -14.16 -6.81
CA LYS A 131 -0.17 -15.59 -6.79
C LYS A 131 1.15 -15.89 -7.49
N VAL A 132 1.60 -17.14 -7.39
CA VAL A 132 2.82 -17.61 -8.06
C VAL A 132 2.78 -17.27 -9.56
N GLY A 133 3.86 -16.65 -10.05
CA GLY A 133 4.02 -16.17 -11.44
C GLY A 133 3.57 -14.73 -11.68
N GLN A 134 2.62 -14.22 -10.88
CA GLN A 134 2.07 -12.87 -11.04
C GLN A 134 3.08 -11.79 -10.62
N ARG A 135 3.07 -10.65 -11.33
CA ARG A 135 4.02 -9.54 -11.15
C ARG A 135 3.48 -8.22 -11.66
N PHE A 136 4.14 -7.12 -11.31
CA PHE A 136 3.87 -5.81 -11.91
C PHE A 136 5.18 -5.23 -12.43
N GLY A 137 5.32 -5.16 -13.76
CA GLY A 137 6.52 -4.68 -14.42
C GLY A 137 6.85 -3.22 -14.12
N ARG A 138 8.02 -2.79 -14.57
CA ARG A 138 8.59 -1.46 -14.32
C ARG A 138 7.65 -0.33 -14.70
N HIS A 139 7.35 0.55 -13.75
CA HIS A 139 6.48 1.71 -13.91
C HIS A 139 6.88 2.85 -12.96
N ILE A 140 6.24 4.00 -13.15
CA ILE A 140 6.23 5.11 -12.22
C ILE A 140 4.81 5.32 -11.72
N ASP A 141 4.66 5.78 -10.48
CA ASP A 141 3.39 6.16 -9.91
C ASP A 141 3.13 7.65 -10.12
N GLU A 142 1.99 7.99 -10.71
CA GLU A 142 1.58 9.37 -10.95
C GLU A 142 0.91 9.99 -9.72
N SER A 143 1.05 11.31 -9.59
CA SER A 143 0.26 12.05 -8.60
C SER A 143 -1.19 12.19 -9.05
N VAL A 144 -2.11 12.08 -8.11
CA VAL A 144 -3.53 12.38 -8.30
C VAL A 144 -3.83 13.77 -7.77
N ASN A 145 -4.45 14.62 -8.59
CA ASN A 145 -4.99 15.90 -8.16
C ASN A 145 -6.38 15.69 -7.54
N LEU A 146 -6.54 16.06 -6.27
CA LEU A 146 -7.79 15.91 -5.51
C LEU A 146 -8.60 17.21 -5.42
N GLY A 147 -8.17 18.26 -6.14
CA GLY A 147 -8.76 19.59 -6.08
C GLY A 147 -8.30 20.39 -4.86
N GLU A 148 -8.59 21.70 -4.85
CA GLU A 148 -8.30 22.60 -3.72
C GLU A 148 -6.82 22.62 -3.32
N GLY A 149 -5.93 22.48 -4.30
CA GLY A 149 -4.47 22.45 -4.07
C GLY A 149 -3.95 21.14 -3.45
N ARG A 150 -4.82 20.14 -3.20
CA ARG A 150 -4.45 18.83 -2.67
C ARG A 150 -3.97 17.89 -3.77
N ARG A 151 -2.83 17.25 -3.54
CA ARG A 151 -2.22 16.31 -4.50
C ARG A 151 -1.51 15.18 -3.78
N THR A 152 -1.58 13.97 -4.33
CA THR A 152 -0.82 12.84 -3.78
C THR A 152 0.67 12.94 -4.14
N GLN A 153 1.54 12.71 -3.16
CA GLN A 153 3.00 12.84 -3.32
C GLN A 153 3.76 11.56 -2.96
N TYR A 154 3.18 10.64 -2.19
CA TYR A 154 3.84 9.37 -1.84
C TYR A 154 2.90 8.19 -2.05
N THR A 155 3.46 7.07 -2.51
CA THR A 155 2.80 5.77 -2.52
C THR A 155 3.01 5.20 -1.13
N LEU A 156 1.94 4.74 -0.49
CA LEU A 156 2.00 3.92 0.70
C LEU A 156 1.68 2.49 0.31
N LEU A 157 2.63 1.58 0.47
CA LEU A 157 2.42 0.13 0.36
C LEU A 157 2.58 -0.49 1.74
N ILE A 158 1.57 -1.19 2.24
CA ILE A 158 1.66 -1.97 3.48
C ILE A 158 1.64 -3.44 3.08
N TYR A 159 2.72 -4.15 3.38
CA TYR A 159 2.80 -5.59 3.12
C TYR A 159 1.97 -6.34 4.15
N LEU A 160 0.96 -7.06 3.70
CA LEU A 160 0.08 -7.85 4.58
C LEU A 160 0.54 -9.31 4.72
N THR A 161 1.42 -9.76 3.82
CA THR A 161 2.15 -11.02 3.93
C THR A 161 3.62 -10.80 3.61
N GLY A 162 4.46 -11.73 4.04
CA GLY A 162 5.91 -11.63 3.93
C GLY A 162 6.58 -12.41 5.04
N ASP A 163 7.91 -12.38 5.05
CA ASP A 163 8.65 -12.96 6.17
C ASP A 163 8.34 -12.17 7.45
N SER A 164 8.20 -12.89 8.56
CA SER A 164 8.15 -12.26 9.86
C SER A 164 9.56 -11.80 10.23
N CYS A 165 9.72 -10.53 10.59
CA CYS A 165 10.99 -10.01 11.12
C CYS A 165 11.26 -10.56 12.54
N SER A 166 11.29 -11.87 12.73
CA SER A 166 11.83 -12.51 13.93
C SER A 166 13.34 -12.69 13.77
N LYS A 167 14.10 -11.60 13.71
CA LYS A 167 15.55 -11.66 13.93
C LYS A 167 15.88 -11.28 15.38
N MET A 168 15.54 -12.21 16.28
CA MET A 168 16.38 -12.54 17.43
C MET A 168 16.10 -14.00 17.83
N SER A 169 16.64 -14.94 17.08
CA SER A 169 16.99 -16.25 17.63
C SER A 169 18.41 -16.58 17.21
N ILE A 170 19.34 -16.14 18.06
CA ILE A 170 20.52 -16.95 18.39
C ILE A 170 19.98 -18.34 18.71
N GLY A 171 20.57 -19.36 18.08
CA GLY A 171 19.95 -20.67 17.94
C GLY A 171 19.36 -21.23 19.24
N LEU A 172 18.09 -21.62 19.18
CA LEU A 172 17.55 -22.78 19.87
C LEU A 172 16.17 -23.12 19.27
N ASP A 173 15.97 -24.42 19.07
CA ASP A 173 14.71 -25.14 18.94
C ASP A 173 13.82 -24.92 17.69
N LYS A 174 14.12 -25.75 16.68
CA LYS A 174 13.16 -26.22 15.68
C LYS A 174 12.13 -27.12 16.36
N ASN A 175 11.07 -26.52 16.92
CA ASN A 175 9.74 -27.13 17.04
C ASN A 175 8.81 -26.14 17.73
N GLN A 176 7.91 -25.52 16.94
CA GLN A 176 6.51 -25.19 17.27
C GLN A 176 5.95 -24.29 16.13
N ASP A 177 4.82 -24.74 15.58
CA ASP A 177 3.98 -24.16 14.52
C ASP A 177 4.48 -24.06 13.05
N SER A 178 4.49 -25.23 12.41
CA SER A 178 4.51 -25.43 10.96
C SER A 178 3.18 -25.04 10.28
N SER A 179 2.88 -23.74 10.12
CA SER A 179 1.79 -23.31 9.22
C SER A 179 1.99 -21.98 8.48
N ALA A 180 2.90 -21.11 8.91
CA ALA A 180 3.27 -19.92 8.14
C ALA A 180 4.33 -20.27 7.10
N GLN A 181 3.90 -20.73 5.92
CA GLN A 181 4.84 -20.91 4.81
C GLN A 181 5.37 -19.55 4.37
N SER A 182 6.69 -19.34 4.44
CA SER A 182 7.35 -18.10 3.99
C SER A 182 7.02 -17.76 2.53
N LEU A 183 6.68 -16.49 2.29
CA LEU A 183 6.56 -15.92 0.95
C LEU A 183 7.95 -15.90 0.29
N VAL A 184 8.05 -16.30 -0.97
CA VAL A 184 9.31 -16.22 -1.73
C VAL A 184 9.07 -15.46 -3.03
N GLY A 185 9.96 -14.52 -3.34
CA GLY A 185 9.79 -13.58 -4.44
C GLY A 185 8.82 -12.45 -4.08
N GLY A 186 8.45 -11.66 -5.09
CA GLY A 186 7.52 -10.55 -4.89
C GLY A 186 8.16 -9.30 -4.28
N GLU A 187 9.47 -9.16 -4.36
CA GLU A 187 10.21 -7.98 -3.92
C GLU A 187 9.75 -6.74 -4.70
N THR A 188 9.75 -5.58 -4.04
CA THR A 188 9.58 -4.29 -4.70
C THR A 188 10.97 -3.73 -5.00
N VAL A 189 11.32 -3.65 -6.28
CA VAL A 189 12.66 -3.22 -6.73
C VAL A 189 12.56 -1.81 -7.29
N PHE A 190 13.47 -0.94 -6.86
CA PHE A 190 13.59 0.44 -7.30
C PHE A 190 14.85 0.63 -8.12
N TYR A 191 14.71 1.40 -9.19
CA TYR A 191 15.74 1.69 -10.16
C TYR A 191 16.03 3.19 -10.25
N ASP A 192 17.29 3.50 -10.43
CA ASP A 192 17.75 4.80 -10.90
C ASP A 192 18.40 4.59 -12.27
N GLN A 193 17.71 5.07 -13.30
CA GLN A 193 17.98 4.78 -14.71
C GLN A 193 17.94 3.27 -15.02
N ARG A 194 19.08 2.58 -14.89
CA ARG A 194 19.21 1.13 -15.13
C ARG A 194 19.81 0.38 -13.94
N ARG A 195 20.18 1.07 -12.87
CA ARG A 195 20.80 0.47 -11.68
C ARG A 195 19.77 0.26 -10.59
N ILE A 196 19.79 -0.90 -9.95
CA ILE A 196 19.00 -1.16 -8.75
C ILE A 196 19.56 -0.27 -7.63
N VAL A 197 18.69 0.51 -7.00
CA VAL A 197 19.05 1.38 -5.86
C VAL A 197 18.48 0.89 -4.54
N ALA A 198 17.40 0.11 -4.60
CA ALA A 198 16.84 -0.55 -3.43
C ALA A 198 16.02 -1.77 -3.87
N GLU A 199 16.05 -2.79 -3.04
CA GLU A 199 15.22 -3.98 -3.16
C GLU A 199 14.57 -4.21 -1.80
N VAL A 200 13.24 -4.19 -1.78
CA VAL A 200 12.47 -4.29 -0.54
C VAL A 200 11.71 -5.61 -0.57
N ALA A 201 12.19 -6.56 0.23
CA ALA A 201 11.50 -7.81 0.47
C ALA A 201 10.19 -7.56 1.23
N PRO A 202 9.09 -8.28 0.92
CA PRO A 202 7.85 -8.15 1.68
C PRO A 202 8.07 -8.70 3.09
N VAL A 203 7.82 -7.85 4.08
CA VAL A 203 7.83 -8.20 5.51
C VAL A 203 6.45 -7.91 6.04
N VAL A 204 5.81 -8.91 6.66
CA VAL A 204 4.43 -8.74 7.16
C VAL A 204 4.34 -7.55 8.11
N GLY A 205 3.38 -6.67 7.85
CA GLY A 205 3.10 -5.47 8.63
C GLY A 205 4.07 -4.31 8.40
N MET A 206 5.07 -4.43 7.53
CA MET A 206 5.94 -3.31 7.17
C MET A 206 5.24 -2.40 6.16
N ALA A 207 5.36 -1.09 6.36
CA ALA A 207 4.99 -0.11 5.34
C ALA A 207 6.24 0.32 4.53
N LEU A 208 6.04 0.57 3.24
CA LEU A 208 7.01 1.10 2.30
C LEU A 208 6.42 2.38 1.72
N LEU A 209 7.18 3.46 1.76
CA LEU A 209 6.81 4.74 1.20
C LEU A 209 7.82 5.19 0.17
N HIS A 210 7.34 5.65 -0.98
CA HIS A 210 8.16 6.25 -2.02
C HIS A 210 7.45 7.40 -2.72
N ILE A 211 8.21 8.40 -3.17
CA ILE A 211 7.65 9.60 -3.80
C ILE A 211 7.02 9.30 -5.19
N HIS A 212 5.97 10.03 -5.55
CA HIS A 212 5.25 10.01 -6.83
C HIS A 212 5.83 11.01 -7.85
N GLY A 213 5.30 10.94 -9.07
CA GLY A 213 5.37 11.98 -10.08
C GLY A 213 6.78 12.19 -10.63
N GLU A 214 7.18 13.46 -10.79
CA GLU A 214 8.47 13.84 -11.41
C GLU A 214 9.69 13.22 -10.73
N LYS A 215 9.61 12.96 -9.42
CA LYS A 215 10.70 12.37 -8.64
C LYS A 215 10.50 10.88 -8.37
N CYS A 216 9.45 10.27 -8.93
CA CYS A 216 9.18 8.85 -8.75
C CYS A 216 10.32 8.02 -9.34
N MET A 217 10.83 7.08 -8.55
CA MET A 217 11.77 6.09 -9.05
C MET A 217 11.03 5.06 -9.87
N LEU A 218 11.63 4.65 -10.99
CA LEU A 218 11.14 3.50 -11.75
C LEU A 218 11.17 2.28 -10.82
N HIS A 219 10.06 1.56 -10.71
CA HIS A 219 9.96 0.45 -9.79
C HIS A 219 9.08 -0.67 -10.33
N GLU A 220 9.26 -1.87 -9.83
CA GLU A 220 8.48 -3.04 -10.19
C GLU A 220 8.22 -3.93 -8.97
N ALA A 221 7.20 -4.76 -9.06
CA ALA A 221 7.01 -5.89 -8.16
C ALA A 221 7.43 -7.16 -8.89
N LEU A 222 8.47 -7.84 -8.40
CA LEU A 222 8.95 -9.11 -8.96
C LEU A 222 7.89 -10.21 -8.88
N ALA A 223 8.10 -11.28 -9.64
CA ALA A 223 7.20 -12.42 -9.62
C ALA A 223 7.24 -13.14 -8.27
N VAL A 224 6.07 -13.51 -7.77
CA VAL A 224 5.97 -14.41 -6.63
C VAL A 224 6.34 -15.82 -7.09
N THR A 225 7.18 -16.51 -6.33
CA THR A 225 7.63 -17.88 -6.67
C THR A 225 7.07 -18.93 -5.71
N LYS A 226 6.69 -18.52 -4.49
CA LYS A 226 6.04 -19.40 -3.50
C LYS A 226 5.03 -18.60 -2.66
N ASN A 227 3.88 -19.21 -2.34
CA ASN A 227 2.77 -18.61 -1.59
C ASN A 227 2.15 -17.40 -2.30
N VAL A 228 1.48 -16.53 -1.53
CA VAL A 228 0.68 -15.42 -2.05
C VAL A 228 1.07 -14.12 -1.36
N LYS A 229 1.38 -13.09 -2.15
CA LYS A 229 1.71 -11.75 -1.67
C LYS A 229 0.46 -10.90 -1.59
N TYR A 230 0.24 -10.26 -0.44
CA TYR A 230 -0.85 -9.30 -0.24
C TYR A 230 -0.28 -7.92 0.12
N ILE A 231 -0.85 -6.88 -0.49
CA ILE A 231 -0.47 -5.49 -0.24
C ILE A 231 -1.74 -4.64 -0.09
N LEU A 232 -1.76 -3.75 0.91
CA LEU A 232 -2.67 -2.62 0.96
C LEU A 232 -1.95 -1.39 0.41
N ARG A 233 -2.56 -0.68 -0.54
CA ARG A 233 -2.07 0.58 -1.08
C ARG A 233 -3.01 1.74 -0.80
N SER A 234 -2.43 2.86 -0.40
CA SER A 234 -3.02 4.19 -0.50
C SER A 234 -1.93 5.18 -0.95
N ASP A 235 -2.25 6.47 -1.03
CA ASP A 235 -1.30 7.50 -1.40
C ASP A 235 -1.40 8.69 -0.42
N VAL A 236 -0.29 9.29 -0.02
CA VAL A 236 -0.25 10.41 0.95
C VAL A 236 -0.55 11.72 0.24
N VAL A 237 -1.51 12.48 0.77
CA VAL A 237 -2.01 13.74 0.23
C VAL A 237 -1.29 14.91 0.89
N PHE A 238 -0.84 15.87 0.07
CA PHE A 238 -0.22 17.11 0.51
C PHE A 238 -1.08 18.31 0.10
N ALA A 239 -1.13 19.34 0.94
CA ALA A 239 -1.85 20.59 0.70
C ALA A 239 -0.96 21.80 0.93
#